data_AF-A0AAD3WDE8-F1
#
_entry.id   AF-A0AAD3WDE8-F1
#
_cell.length_a   1.000
_cell.length_b   1.000
_cell.length_c   1.000
_cell.angle_alpha   90.00
_cell.angle_beta   90.00
_cell.angle_gamma   90.00
#
_symmetry.space_group_name_H-M   'P 1'
#
loop_
_entity.id
_entity.type
_entity.pdbx_description
1 polymer ?
#
loop_
_entity_poly.entity_id
_entity_poly.type
_entity_poly.pdbx_seq_one_letter_code
_entity_poly.pdbx_strand_id
1 'polypeptide(L)'
;MNSRIQKHLDNVFSGFEDTQRLRDFKEEVAANLAEKIADLQASGLDEDAAFREAIATLGDIRAAYAQGEDESHPRPVPKNPKKRKDSFNPVAGMSFDPFAKKRRREEDAGLAWGILLSGLAVYLYFGFSNIAGGFGSWWLVTLFFYGVYVLLRGGLGCGTLLIATAVLIYTGTKRWFLMLLGITGIVMVITSLVKKWRER
;
A
#
# COMPACT_ATOMS: atom_id res chain seq x y z
N MET A 1 0.67 -27.51 21.97
CA MET A 1 0.07 -27.03 20.72
C MET A 1 0.70 -27.58 19.42
N ASN A 2 2.01 -27.41 19.15
CA ASN A 2 2.62 -27.79 17.85
C ASN A 2 2.34 -29.23 17.36
N SER A 3 2.35 -30.21 18.26
CA SER A 3 2.03 -31.60 17.91
C SER A 3 0.58 -31.81 17.44
N ARG A 4 -0.36 -30.97 17.90
CA ARG A 4 -1.77 -31.00 17.48
C ARG A 4 -1.96 -30.39 16.10
N ILE A 5 -1.24 -29.31 15.80
CA ILE A 5 -1.21 -28.66 14.48
C ILE A 5 -0.66 -29.64 13.44
N GLN A 6 0.50 -30.26 13.72
CA GLN A 6 1.12 -31.23 12.81
C GLN A 6 0.19 -32.41 12.51
N LYS A 7 -0.43 -33.01 13.54
CA LYS A 7 -1.43 -34.08 13.35
C LYS A 7 -2.62 -33.65 12.50
N HIS A 8 -3.09 -32.41 12.66
CA HIS A 8 -4.18 -31.89 11.84
C HIS A 8 -3.77 -31.77 10.37
N LEU A 9 -2.60 -31.21 10.09
CA LEU A 9 -2.07 -31.08 8.74
C LEU A 9 -1.80 -32.44 8.08
N ASP A 10 -1.27 -33.40 8.83
CA ASP A 10 -1.08 -34.76 8.33
C ASP A 10 -2.40 -35.44 7.95
N ASN A 11 -3.47 -35.18 8.71
CA ASN A 11 -4.80 -35.67 8.37
C ASN A 11 -5.37 -34.96 7.13
N VAL A 12 -5.20 -33.64 7.01
CA VAL A 12 -5.74 -32.88 5.86
C VAL A 12 -5.02 -33.27 4.56
N PHE A 13 -3.71 -33.48 4.62
CA PHE A 13 -2.90 -33.91 3.48
C PHE A 13 -2.74 -35.44 3.41
N SER A 14 -3.60 -36.20 4.09
CA SER A 14 -3.61 -37.65 3.95
C SER A 14 -3.94 -38.03 2.50
N GLY A 15 -3.07 -38.82 1.89
CA GLY A 15 -3.20 -39.24 0.48
C GLY A 15 -2.46 -38.37 -0.54
N PHE A 16 -1.78 -37.30 -0.12
CA PHE A 16 -0.79 -36.64 -0.98
C PHE A 16 0.57 -37.35 -0.89
N GLU A 17 1.34 -37.30 -1.98
CA GLU A 17 2.70 -37.83 -2.00
C GLU A 17 3.61 -37.00 -1.09
N ASP A 18 4.44 -37.66 -0.28
CA ASP A 18 5.38 -37.02 0.64
C ASP A 18 6.59 -36.44 -0.10
N THR A 19 6.35 -35.35 -0.80
CA THR A 19 7.36 -34.57 -1.52
C THR A 19 7.99 -33.53 -0.60
N GLN A 20 9.22 -33.08 -0.92
CA GLN A 20 9.87 -31.99 -0.17
C GLN A 20 9.00 -30.74 -0.14
N ARG A 21 8.36 -30.42 -1.27
CA ARG A 21 7.45 -29.29 -1.39
C ARG A 21 6.27 -29.38 -0.42
N LEU A 22 5.66 -30.55 -0.28
CA LEU A 22 4.56 -30.77 0.66
C LEU A 22 5.02 -30.56 2.10
N ARG A 23 6.24 -31.01 2.44
CA ARG A 23 6.83 -30.79 3.77
C ARG A 23 7.05 -29.30 4.04
N ASP A 24 7.67 -28.59 3.09
CA ASP A 24 7.93 -27.15 3.21
C ASP A 24 6.61 -26.37 3.37
N PHE A 25 5.60 -26.70 2.56
CA PHE A 25 4.27 -26.09 2.66
C PHE A 25 3.58 -26.39 4.00
N LYS A 26 3.67 -27.63 4.51
CA LYS A 26 3.15 -27.99 5.83
C LYS A 26 3.84 -27.18 6.93
N GLU A 27 5.14 -26.95 6.85
CA GLU A 27 5.88 -26.15 7.84
C GLU A 27 5.44 -24.68 7.82
N GLU A 28 5.30 -24.08 6.64
CA GLU A 28 4.79 -22.72 6.48
C GLU A 28 3.39 -22.55 7.07
N VAL A 29 2.49 -23.48 6.73
CA VAL A 29 1.11 -23.48 7.23
C VAL A 29 1.08 -23.72 8.75
N ALA A 30 1.92 -24.61 9.27
CA ALA A 30 2.01 -24.87 10.71
C ALA A 30 2.47 -23.65 11.50
N ALA A 31 3.46 -22.91 10.97
CA ALA A 31 3.96 -21.68 11.60
C ALA A 31 2.87 -20.60 11.67
N ASN A 32 2.15 -20.39 10.56
CA ASN A 32 1.06 -19.42 10.50
C ASN A 32 -0.10 -19.80 11.45
N LEU A 33 -0.48 -21.08 11.49
CA LEU A 33 -1.46 -21.58 12.46
C LEU A 33 -1.03 -21.34 13.90
N ALA A 34 0.23 -21.61 14.23
CA ALA A 34 0.75 -21.41 15.58
C ALA A 34 0.72 -19.93 16.00
N GLU A 35 1.10 -19.02 15.10
CA GLU A 35 1.02 -17.57 15.31
C GLU A 35 -0.43 -17.13 15.54
N LYS A 36 -1.36 -17.55 14.66
CA LYS A 36 -2.77 -17.19 14.78
C LYS A 36 -3.40 -17.69 16.08
N ILE A 37 -3.05 -18.90 16.51
CA ILE A 37 -3.51 -19.46 17.79
C ILE A 37 -2.98 -18.62 18.96
N ALA A 38 -1.70 -18.25 18.93
CA ALA A 38 -1.10 -17.44 19.99
C ALA A 38 -1.79 -16.07 20.10
N ASP A 39 -2.10 -15.43 18.97
CA ASP A 39 -2.86 -14.18 18.93
C ASP A 39 -4.26 -14.32 19.54
N LEU A 40 -4.97 -15.40 19.19
CA LEU A 40 -6.30 -15.68 19.72
C LEU A 40 -6.26 -15.99 21.23
N GLN A 41 -5.25 -16.72 21.69
CA GLN A 41 -5.04 -16.96 23.12
C GLN A 41 -4.72 -15.64 23.86
N ALA A 42 -3.92 -14.76 23.27
CA ALA A 42 -3.63 -13.44 23.82
C ALA A 42 -4.89 -12.55 23.89
N SER A 43 -5.85 -12.76 22.99
CA SER A 43 -7.16 -12.10 23.02
C SER A 43 -8.14 -12.67 24.07
N GLY A 44 -7.73 -13.72 24.79
CA GLY A 44 -8.49 -14.33 25.88
C GLY A 44 -9.33 -15.55 25.46
N LEU A 45 -9.15 -16.08 24.25
CA LEU A 45 -9.77 -17.36 23.88
C LEU A 45 -9.03 -18.53 24.55
N ASP A 46 -9.81 -19.53 24.95
CA ASP A 46 -9.29 -20.81 25.40
C ASP A 46 -8.53 -21.53 24.26
N GLU A 47 -7.56 -22.37 24.62
CA GLU A 47 -6.68 -23.08 23.68
C GLU A 47 -7.49 -23.87 22.62
N ASP A 48 -8.57 -24.54 23.02
CA ASP A 48 -9.40 -25.32 22.11
C ASP A 48 -10.24 -24.43 21.18
N ALA A 49 -10.70 -23.27 21.68
CA ALA A 49 -11.47 -22.32 20.90
C ALA A 49 -10.58 -21.60 19.88
N ALA A 50 -9.39 -21.17 20.30
CA ALA A 50 -8.38 -20.55 19.44
C ALA A 50 -7.96 -21.49 18.29
N PHE A 51 -7.75 -22.78 18.59
CA PHE A 51 -7.40 -23.78 17.58
C PHE A 51 -8.50 -23.94 16.51
N ARG A 52 -9.77 -24.04 16.93
CA ARG A 52 -10.90 -24.17 15.99
C ARG A 52 -11.06 -22.94 15.11
N GLU A 53 -10.96 -21.75 15.69
CA GLU A 53 -11.09 -20.48 14.97
C GLU A 53 -9.93 -20.27 13.98
N ALA A 54 -8.70 -20.62 14.37
CA ALA A 54 -7.54 -20.56 13.50
C ALA A 54 -7.67 -21.48 12.28
N ILE A 55 -8.14 -22.72 12.47
CA ILE A 55 -8.42 -23.64 11.36
C ILE A 55 -9.53 -23.10 10.45
N ALA A 56 -10.60 -22.56 11.02
CA ALA A 56 -11.69 -21.98 10.23
C ALA A 56 -11.21 -20.82 9.34
N THR A 57 -10.22 -20.06 9.80
CA THR A 57 -9.62 -18.94 9.06
C THR A 57 -8.76 -19.40 7.87
N LEU A 58 -8.13 -20.58 7.94
CA LEU A 58 -7.26 -21.08 6.87
C LEU A 58 -8.03 -21.46 5.59
N GLY A 59 -9.31 -21.81 5.70
CA GLY A 59 -10.12 -22.23 4.55
C GLY A 59 -9.61 -23.50 3.87
N ASP A 60 -9.75 -23.58 2.54
CA ASP A 60 -9.37 -24.77 1.76
C ASP A 60 -7.86 -24.76 1.41
N ILE A 61 -7.05 -25.22 2.36
CA ILE A 61 -5.60 -25.33 2.21
C ILE A 61 -5.15 -26.36 1.18
N ARG A 62 -6.02 -27.32 0.82
CA ARG A 62 -5.72 -28.29 -0.24
C ARG A 62 -5.78 -27.62 -1.61
N ALA A 63 -6.75 -26.75 -1.83
CA ALA A 63 -6.83 -25.93 -3.03
C ALA A 63 -5.62 -24.98 -3.16
N ALA A 64 -5.18 -24.38 -2.04
CA ALA A 64 -4.00 -23.51 -2.02
C ALA A 64 -2.71 -24.27 -2.41
N TYR A 65 -2.53 -25.51 -1.92
CA TYR A 65 -1.41 -26.36 -2.32
C TYR A 65 -1.47 -26.73 -3.81
N ALA A 66 -2.63 -27.17 -4.30
CA ALA A 66 -2.83 -27.59 -5.69
C ALA A 66 -2.62 -26.44 -6.69
N GLN A 67 -3.03 -25.21 -6.34
CA GLN A 67 -2.79 -24.02 -7.17
C GLN A 67 -1.29 -23.73 -7.36
N GLY A 68 -0.46 -24.13 -6.40
CA GLY A 68 0.99 -24.00 -6.51
C GLY A 68 1.61 -24.99 -7.50
N GLU A 69 0.97 -26.11 -7.83
CA GLU A 69 1.57 -27.17 -8.68
C GLU A 69 1.86 -26.68 -10.11
N ASP A 70 1.03 -25.81 -10.66
CA ASP A 70 1.12 -25.32 -12.05
C ASP A 70 2.39 -24.50 -12.35
N GLU A 71 3.01 -23.86 -11.35
CA GLU A 71 4.24 -23.08 -11.56
C GLU A 71 5.53 -23.93 -11.51
N SER A 72 5.46 -25.17 -11.02
CA SER A 72 6.64 -26.01 -10.77
C SER A 72 6.99 -27.03 -11.86
N HIS A 73 6.15 -27.18 -12.88
CA HIS A 73 6.49 -28.01 -14.04
C HIS A 73 7.59 -27.32 -14.87
N PRO A 74 8.79 -27.91 -15.00
CA PRO A 74 9.78 -27.40 -15.96
C PRO A 74 9.16 -27.54 -17.34
N ARG A 75 8.93 -26.42 -18.04
CA ARG A 75 8.51 -26.47 -19.44
C ARG A 75 9.49 -27.38 -20.20
N PRO A 76 9.03 -28.35 -21.00
CA PRO A 76 9.94 -29.14 -21.81
C PRO A 76 10.67 -28.19 -22.75
N VAL A 77 11.97 -28.00 -22.54
CA VAL A 77 12.81 -27.21 -23.43
C VAL A 77 12.84 -27.92 -24.79
N PRO A 78 12.34 -27.31 -25.87
CA PRO A 78 12.28 -27.96 -27.16
C PRO A 78 13.71 -28.14 -27.72
N LYS A 79 14.14 -29.40 -27.87
CA LYS A 79 15.40 -29.80 -28.52
C LYS A 79 15.33 -29.62 -30.05
N ASN A 80 15.28 -28.40 -30.57
CA ASN A 80 15.83 -28.04 -31.90
C ASN A 80 15.53 -26.58 -32.28
N PRO A 81 16.53 -25.72 -32.57
CA PRO A 81 16.30 -24.45 -33.21
C PRO A 81 16.34 -24.65 -34.73
N LYS A 82 15.24 -25.15 -35.33
CA LYS A 82 15.08 -25.13 -36.79
C LYS A 82 13.84 -24.35 -37.20
N LYS A 83 14.12 -23.14 -37.71
CA LYS A 83 13.35 -22.30 -38.64
C LYS A 83 11.82 -22.41 -38.53
N ARG A 84 11.19 -21.44 -37.87
CA ARG A 84 9.77 -21.14 -38.11
C ARG A 84 9.67 -19.78 -38.82
N LYS A 85 9.50 -19.85 -40.14
CA LYS A 85 9.06 -18.74 -40.98
C LYS A 85 7.63 -18.37 -40.58
N ASP A 86 7.46 -17.09 -40.25
CA ASP A 86 6.32 -16.22 -40.51
C ASP A 86 5.04 -16.92 -40.98
N SER A 87 4.15 -17.15 -40.02
CA SER A 87 2.70 -17.17 -40.27
C SER A 87 2.06 -16.31 -39.18
N PHE A 88 2.08 -15.00 -39.41
CA PHE A 88 1.28 -14.05 -38.65
C PHE A 88 -0.19 -14.32 -38.99
N ASN A 89 -0.92 -14.87 -38.02
CA ASN A 89 -2.36 -15.15 -38.15
C ASN A 89 -3.11 -14.14 -37.26
N PRO A 90 -3.71 -13.07 -37.80
CA PRO A 90 -4.26 -11.98 -36.99
C PRO A 90 -5.58 -12.29 -36.28
N VAL A 91 -6.02 -13.56 -36.24
CA VAL A 91 -7.36 -13.93 -35.74
C VAL A 91 -7.32 -14.66 -34.38
N ALA A 92 -6.15 -14.96 -33.83
CA ALA A 92 -6.01 -15.69 -32.55
C ALA A 92 -5.76 -14.78 -31.33
N GLY A 93 -6.26 -13.55 -31.34
CA GLY A 93 -5.92 -12.51 -30.35
C GLY A 93 -7.06 -12.00 -29.47
N MET A 94 -8.16 -12.73 -29.35
CA MET A 94 -9.28 -12.31 -28.47
C MET A 94 -9.83 -13.48 -27.66
N SER A 95 -8.97 -14.16 -26.91
CA SER A 95 -9.42 -14.89 -25.73
C SER A 95 -9.65 -13.85 -24.63
N PHE A 96 -10.92 -13.59 -24.32
CA PHE A 96 -11.31 -12.88 -23.12
C PHE A 96 -10.85 -13.71 -21.93
N ASP A 97 -9.76 -13.29 -21.29
CA ASP A 97 -9.40 -13.72 -19.94
C ASP A 97 -10.13 -12.81 -18.94
N PRO A 98 -11.27 -13.23 -18.33
CA PRO A 98 -12.00 -12.40 -17.37
C PRO A 98 -11.20 -12.09 -16.08
N PHE A 99 -10.01 -12.65 -15.90
CA PHE A 99 -9.20 -12.53 -14.68
C PHE A 99 -7.88 -11.77 -14.82
N ALA A 100 -7.46 -11.37 -16.02
CA ALA A 100 -6.19 -10.66 -16.23
C ALA A 100 -6.15 -9.25 -15.59
N LYS A 101 -7.32 -8.71 -15.18
CA LYS A 101 -7.42 -7.36 -14.59
C LYS A 101 -7.25 -7.32 -13.06
N LYS A 102 -7.19 -8.48 -12.37
CA LYS A 102 -7.27 -8.53 -10.90
C LYS A 102 -5.91 -8.47 -10.18
N ARG A 103 -4.78 -8.58 -10.89
CA ARG A 103 -3.44 -8.59 -10.26
C ARG A 103 -2.79 -7.22 -10.05
N ARG A 104 -3.46 -6.13 -10.42
CA ARG A 104 -2.94 -4.76 -10.28
C ARG A 104 -3.57 -3.95 -9.15
N ARG A 105 -4.46 -4.56 -8.34
CA ARG A 105 -5.26 -3.85 -7.31
C ARG A 105 -4.77 -4.09 -5.88
N GLU A 106 -3.88 -5.05 -5.65
CA GLU A 106 -3.33 -5.34 -4.32
C GLU A 106 -2.07 -4.52 -4.00
N GLU A 107 -1.26 -4.15 -4.99
CA GLU A 107 -0.06 -3.31 -4.77
C GLU A 107 -0.43 -1.86 -4.41
N ASP A 108 -1.56 -1.34 -4.91
CA ASP A 108 -2.04 0.02 -4.60
C ASP A 108 -2.55 0.15 -3.15
N ALA A 109 -3.00 -0.95 -2.54
CA ALA A 109 -3.49 -0.93 -1.16
C ALA A 109 -2.33 -0.72 -0.18
N GLY A 110 -1.19 -1.42 -0.37
CA GLY A 110 -0.02 -1.29 0.49
C GLY A 110 0.56 0.13 0.50
N LEU A 111 0.62 0.78 -0.67
CA LEU A 111 1.13 2.15 -0.78
C LEU A 111 0.19 3.16 -0.12
N ALA A 112 -1.13 3.00 -0.29
CA ALA A 112 -2.13 3.88 0.34
C ALA A 112 -2.13 3.76 1.87
N TRP A 113 -2.01 2.54 2.39
CA TRP A 113 -1.90 2.30 3.84
C TRP A 113 -0.60 2.84 4.42
N GLY A 114 0.53 2.74 3.70
CA GLY A 114 1.80 3.35 4.12
C GLY A 114 1.72 4.88 4.25
N ILE A 115 1.05 5.55 3.31
CA ILE A 115 0.85 7.01 3.37
C ILE A 115 -0.07 7.39 4.53
N LEU A 116 -1.13 6.61 4.79
CA LEU A 116 -2.03 6.85 5.93
C LEU A 116 -1.33 6.66 7.28
N LEU A 117 -0.52 5.61 7.44
CA LEU A 117 0.21 5.34 8.68
C LEU A 117 1.29 6.39 8.94
N SER A 118 2.01 6.83 7.90
CA SER A 118 2.99 7.92 8.05
C SER A 118 2.31 9.24 8.40
N GLY A 119 1.16 9.57 7.79
CA GLY A 119 0.36 10.74 8.15
C GLY A 119 -0.16 10.69 9.58
N LEU A 120 -0.63 9.52 10.04
CA LEU A 120 -1.10 9.32 11.41
C LEU A 120 0.04 9.43 12.43
N ALA A 121 1.21 8.87 12.13
CA ALA A 121 2.39 9.00 12.99
C ALA A 121 2.84 10.46 13.13
N VAL A 122 2.85 11.23 12.04
CA VAL A 122 3.14 12.67 12.08
C VAL A 122 2.06 13.41 12.87
N TYR A 123 0.78 13.08 12.67
CA TYR A 123 -0.34 13.69 13.41
C TYR A 123 -0.23 13.44 14.91
N LEU A 124 0.07 12.20 15.33
CA LEU A 124 0.25 11.84 16.73
C LEU A 124 1.49 12.50 17.32
N TYR A 125 2.62 12.52 16.61
CA TYR A 125 3.83 13.20 17.05
C TYR A 125 3.56 14.69 17.28
N PHE A 126 2.91 15.37 16.34
CA PHE A 126 2.58 16.79 16.48
C PHE A 126 1.49 17.05 17.52
N GLY A 127 0.49 16.15 17.64
CA GLY A 127 -0.56 16.22 18.65
C GLY A 127 -0.01 16.08 20.07
N PHE A 128 0.93 15.15 20.27
CA PHE A 128 1.59 14.93 21.56
C PHE A 128 2.53 16.09 21.91
N SER A 129 3.28 16.62 20.94
CA SER A 129 4.17 17.77 21.14
C SER A 129 3.45 19.10 21.42
N ASN A 130 2.14 19.21 21.13
CA ASN A 130 1.35 20.44 21.34
C ASN A 130 0.50 20.46 22.61
N ILE A 131 0.63 19.48 23.52
CA ILE A 131 -0.06 19.54 24.83
C ILE A 131 0.42 20.76 25.68
N ALA A 132 1.56 21.38 25.32
CA ALA A 132 2.07 22.58 25.98
C ALA A 132 1.98 23.89 25.16
N GLY A 133 1.46 23.88 23.93
CA GLY A 133 1.52 25.02 23.00
C GLY A 133 0.17 25.40 22.40
N GLY A 134 -0.28 26.63 22.63
CA GLY A 134 -1.65 27.11 22.37
C GLY A 134 -2.21 26.97 20.95
N PHE A 135 -3.53 27.18 20.87
CA PHE A 135 -4.52 27.10 19.78
C PHE A 135 -4.10 27.38 18.30
N GLY A 136 -2.94 27.99 18.03
CA GLY A 136 -2.49 28.30 16.66
C GLY A 136 -1.97 27.10 15.86
N SER A 137 -1.56 26.02 16.53
CA SER A 137 -0.89 24.87 15.88
C SER A 137 -1.85 23.98 15.08
N TRP A 138 -3.12 23.91 15.49
CA TRP A 138 -4.11 23.01 14.89
C TRP A 138 -4.53 23.41 13.46
N TRP A 139 -4.52 24.71 13.15
CA TRP A 139 -4.79 25.23 11.81
C TRP A 139 -3.70 24.87 10.79
N LEU A 140 -2.45 24.71 11.21
CA LEU A 140 -1.36 24.33 10.31
C LEU A 140 -1.44 22.86 9.93
N VAL A 141 -1.86 22.01 10.87
CA VAL A 141 -2.09 20.59 10.62
C VAL A 141 -3.22 20.41 9.59
N THR A 142 -4.34 21.10 9.76
CA THR A 142 -5.44 21.03 8.79
C THR A 142 -5.05 21.56 7.41
N LEU A 143 -4.29 22.65 7.32
CA LEU A 143 -3.76 23.17 6.05
C LEU A 143 -2.78 22.20 5.37
N PHE A 144 -1.94 21.50 6.14
CA PHE A 144 -1.04 20.49 5.61
C PHE A 144 -1.80 19.33 4.98
N PHE A 145 -2.77 18.75 5.70
CA PHE A 145 -3.60 17.66 5.17
C PHE A 145 -4.46 18.11 3.98
N TYR A 146 -4.96 19.34 3.99
CA TYR A 146 -5.67 19.91 2.85
C TYR A 146 -4.75 20.08 1.63
N GLY A 147 -3.50 20.52 1.82
CA GLY A 147 -2.49 20.61 0.75
C GLY A 147 -2.18 19.24 0.14
N VAL A 148 -1.98 18.22 0.96
CA VAL A 148 -1.77 16.82 0.51
C VAL A 148 -3.00 16.29 -0.24
N TYR A 149 -4.21 16.56 0.26
CA TYR A 149 -5.46 16.17 -0.39
C TYR A 149 -5.61 16.79 -1.79
N VAL A 150 -5.29 18.08 -1.94
CA VAL A 150 -5.34 18.78 -3.24
C VAL A 150 -4.28 18.21 -4.21
N LEU A 151 -3.11 17.83 -3.70
CA LEU A 151 -2.02 17.24 -4.48
C LEU A 151 -2.40 15.84 -5.02
N LEU A 152 -3.04 15.02 -4.18
CA LEU A 152 -3.55 13.70 -4.56
C LEU A 152 -4.66 13.76 -5.62
N ARG A 153 -5.38 14.89 -5.73
CA ARG A 153 -6.43 15.08 -6.73
C ARG A 153 -5.93 15.61 -8.09
N GLY A 154 -4.61 15.64 -8.30
CA GLY A 154 -3.98 16.05 -9.57
C GLY A 154 -3.76 17.56 -9.74
N GLY A 155 -3.97 18.35 -8.68
CA GLY A 155 -3.72 19.79 -8.67
C GLY A 155 -2.25 20.13 -8.42
N LEU A 156 -1.37 19.83 -9.39
CA LEU A 156 0.10 19.94 -9.23
C LEU A 156 0.60 21.37 -8.89
N GLY A 157 -0.18 22.41 -9.21
CA GLY A 157 0.24 23.81 -9.03
C GLY A 157 -0.14 24.46 -7.70
N CYS A 158 -1.29 24.13 -7.11
CA CYS A 158 -1.80 24.83 -5.93
C CYS A 158 -1.34 24.20 -4.60
N GLY A 159 -1.20 22.87 -4.54
CA GLY A 159 -0.79 22.17 -3.32
C GLY A 159 0.68 22.45 -2.95
N THR A 160 1.55 22.51 -3.96
CA THR A 160 2.98 22.82 -3.77
C THR A 160 3.19 24.25 -3.27
N LEU A 161 2.39 25.21 -3.75
CA LEU A 161 2.44 26.59 -3.28
C LEU A 161 2.00 26.71 -1.82
N LEU A 162 0.94 26.00 -1.43
CA LEU A 162 0.46 25.99 -0.04
C LEU A 162 1.45 25.33 0.92
N ILE A 163 2.04 24.20 0.51
CA ILE A 163 3.04 23.50 1.31
C ILE A 163 4.32 24.34 1.41
N ALA A 164 4.79 24.92 0.30
CA ALA A 164 5.95 25.82 0.31
C ALA A 164 5.71 27.05 1.19
N THR A 165 4.53 27.66 1.12
CA THR A 165 4.17 28.82 1.95
C THR A 165 4.08 28.45 3.43
N ALA A 166 3.49 27.28 3.76
CA ALA A 166 3.41 26.79 5.13
C ALA A 166 4.80 26.46 5.71
N VAL A 167 5.67 25.82 4.93
CA VAL A 167 7.06 25.54 5.32
C VAL A 167 7.87 26.83 5.48
N LEU A 168 7.66 27.83 4.62
CA LEU A 168 8.26 29.16 4.75
C LEU A 168 7.79 29.92 5.99
N ILE A 169 6.52 29.80 6.36
CA ILE A 169 5.98 30.39 7.59
C ILE A 169 6.52 29.65 8.84
N TYR A 170 6.68 28.33 8.75
CA TYR A 170 7.11 27.47 9.86
C TYR A 170 8.62 27.55 10.15
N THR A 171 9.46 27.76 9.13
CA THR A 171 10.93 27.81 9.30
C THR A 171 11.45 29.11 9.91
N GLY A 172 10.58 30.02 10.37
CA GLY A 172 10.97 31.14 11.23
C GLY A 172 11.89 32.17 10.56
N THR A 173 12.03 32.14 9.24
CA THR A 173 12.83 33.12 8.48
C THR A 173 12.08 34.44 8.35
N LYS A 174 12.33 35.30 9.34
CA LYS A 174 12.21 36.77 9.38
C LYS A 174 11.05 37.37 8.57
N ARG A 175 10.09 37.96 9.30
CA ARG A 175 9.01 38.89 8.85
C ARG A 175 9.33 39.79 7.65
N TRP A 176 10.60 40.17 7.47
CA TRP A 176 11.11 40.86 6.29
C TRP A 176 10.82 40.16 4.95
N PHE A 177 10.84 38.82 4.88
CA PHE A 177 10.61 38.09 3.63
C PHE A 177 9.14 38.10 3.20
N LEU A 178 8.21 38.01 4.15
CA LEU A 178 6.78 38.19 3.90
C LEU A 178 6.47 39.63 3.49
N MET A 179 7.15 40.62 4.08
CA MET A 179 7.05 42.01 3.60
C MET A 179 7.59 42.17 2.18
N LEU A 180 8.71 41.55 1.83
CA LEU A 180 9.26 41.60 0.47
C LEU A 180 8.32 40.94 -0.56
N LEU A 181 7.69 39.80 -0.23
CA LEU A 181 6.69 39.18 -1.10
C LEU A 181 5.44 40.06 -1.26
N GLY A 182 4.97 40.68 -0.18
CA GLY A 182 3.87 41.65 -0.23
C GLY A 182 4.19 42.85 -1.12
N ILE A 183 5.38 43.43 -0.97
CA ILE A 183 5.85 44.56 -1.79
C ILE A 183 5.95 44.12 -3.27
N THR A 184 6.50 42.95 -3.54
CA THR A 184 6.65 42.43 -4.91
C THR A 184 5.28 42.24 -5.58
N GLY A 185 4.30 41.70 -4.82
CA GLY A 185 2.92 41.58 -5.29
C GLY A 185 2.28 42.94 -5.61
N ILE A 186 2.46 43.94 -4.75
CA ILE A 186 1.96 45.30 -4.97
C ILE A 186 2.59 45.93 -6.22
N VAL A 187 3.91 45.76 -6.41
CA VAL A 187 4.62 46.26 -7.61
C VAL A 187 4.10 45.60 -8.89
N MET A 188 3.78 44.30 -8.87
CA MET A 188 3.17 43.62 -10.03
C MET A 188 1.77 44.15 -10.36
N VAL A 189 0.95 44.47 -9.35
CA VAL A 189 -0.38 45.04 -9.55
C VAL A 189 -0.26 46.46 -10.13
N ILE A 190 0.63 47.29 -9.57
CA ILE A 190 0.86 48.65 -10.06
C ILE A 190 1.37 48.64 -11.50
N THR A 191 2.35 47.80 -11.83
CA THR A 191 2.88 47.71 -13.20
C THR A 191 1.82 47.20 -14.19
N SER A 192 0.95 46.27 -13.79
CA SER A 192 -0.19 45.84 -14.60
C SER A 192 -1.22 46.94 -14.82
N LEU A 193 -1.51 47.75 -13.79
CA LEU A 193 -2.41 48.90 -13.90
C LEU A 193 -1.82 50.00 -14.80
N VAL A 194 -0.53 50.30 -14.65
CA VAL A 194 0.16 51.29 -15.51
C VAL A 194 0.18 50.82 -16.97
N LYS A 195 0.43 49.52 -17.22
CA LYS A 195 0.36 48.96 -18.57
C LYS A 195 -1.05 49.10 -19.17
N LYS A 196 -2.09 48.78 -18.39
CA LYS A 196 -3.50 48.92 -18.80
C LYS A 196 -3.94 50.37 -19.05
N TRP A 197 -3.28 51.34 -18.41
CA TRP A 197 -3.52 52.77 -18.65
C TRP A 197 -2.78 53.29 -19.88
N ARG A 198 -1.64 52.70 -20.26
CA ARG A 198 -0.89 53.09 -21.48
C ARG A 198 -1.55 52.59 -22.78
N GLU A 199 -2.32 51.52 -22.69
CA GLU A 199 -3.05 50.93 -23.84
C GLU A 199 -4.44 51.56 -24.08
N ARG A 200 -4.84 52.54 -23.26
CA ARG A 200 -6.05 53.39 -23.47
C ARG A 200 -5.63 54.79 -23.89
#